data_AF-A0A957QGU0-F1
#
_entry.id   AF-A0A957QGU0-F1
#
_cell.length_a   1.000
_cell.length_b   1.000
_cell.length_c   1.000
_cell.angle_alpha   90.00
_cell.angle_beta   90.00
_cell.angle_gamma   90.00
#
_symmetry.space_group_name_H-M   'P 1'
#
loop_
_entity.id
_entity.type
_entity.pdbx_description
1 polymer ?
#
loop_
_entity_poly.entity_id
_entity_poly.type
_entity_poly.pdbx_seq_one_letter_code
_entity_poly.pdbx_strand_id
1 'polypeptide(L)'
;MEPEQQHLRDALCQVCVGAHQVYELAQSFGTMIRNRQADTLDDWLRKAEQCTVDELRRFPTNLKRDYAAVRAALQHHWSNGPVEGQVNRLKLIKRSMYGRAGFDLLRKRVITRSTSIQPEPITEFA
;
A
#
# COMPACT_ATOMS: atom_id res chain seq x y z
N MET A 1 13.55 6.17 -12.52
CA MET A 1 14.44 6.57 -11.42
C MET A 1 15.53 7.40 -12.05
N GLU A 2 15.75 8.60 -11.55
CA GLU A 2 16.83 9.45 -12.08
C GLU A 2 18.18 8.74 -11.87
N PRO A 3 19.12 8.79 -12.82
CA PRO A 3 20.39 8.07 -12.74
C PRO A 3 21.23 8.44 -11.51
N GLU A 4 21.08 9.66 -11.00
CA GLU A 4 21.70 10.14 -9.75
C GLU A 4 21.18 9.39 -8.51
N GLN A 5 19.87 9.16 -8.42
CA GLN A 5 19.25 8.44 -7.29
C GLN A 5 19.67 6.97 -7.26
N GLN A 6 19.86 6.38 -8.45
CA GLN A 6 20.37 5.03 -8.62
C GLN A 6 21.80 4.91 -8.09
N HIS A 7 22.67 5.83 -8.49
CA HIS A 7 24.06 5.86 -8.04
C HIS A 7 24.19 6.05 -6.53
N LEU A 8 23.41 6.97 -5.94
CA LEU A 8 23.40 7.21 -4.50
C LEU A 8 22.96 5.97 -3.71
N ARG A 9 21.90 5.30 -4.15
CA ARG A 9 21.44 4.07 -3.52
C ARG A 9 22.51 2.98 -3.59
N ASP A 10 23.12 2.78 -4.75
CA ASP A 10 24.11 1.72 -4.95
C ASP A 10 25.34 1.98 -4.06
N ALA A 11 25.79 3.23 -3.95
CA ALA A 11 26.83 3.65 -3.02
C ALA A 11 26.43 3.40 -1.54
N LEU A 12 25.20 3.74 -1.14
CA LEU A 12 24.72 3.50 0.23
C LEU A 12 24.67 1.99 0.57
N CYS A 13 24.28 1.15 -0.39
CA CYS A 13 24.26 -0.30 -0.21
C CYS A 13 25.68 -0.88 -0.09
N GLN A 14 26.68 -0.29 -0.77
CA GLN A 14 28.07 -0.72 -0.64
C GLN A 14 28.69 -0.35 0.72
N VAL A 15 28.32 0.81 1.26
CA VAL A 15 28.93 1.34 2.49
C VAL A 15 28.23 0.80 3.75
N CYS A 16 26.92 0.52 3.69
CA CYS A 16 26.12 0.13 4.84
C CYS A 16 25.41 -1.20 4.60
N VAL A 17 25.84 -2.25 5.33
CA VAL A 17 25.22 -3.58 5.31
C VAL A 17 23.72 -3.51 5.64
N GLY A 18 23.34 -2.69 6.62
CA GLY A 18 21.93 -2.50 6.98
C GLY A 18 21.11 -1.90 5.83
N ALA A 19 21.65 -0.90 5.12
CA ALA A 19 20.97 -0.30 3.98
C ALA A 19 20.79 -1.30 2.82
N HIS A 20 21.81 -2.12 2.56
CA HIS A 20 21.72 -3.19 1.57
C HIS A 20 20.65 -4.23 1.93
N GLN A 21 20.66 -4.74 3.16
CA GLN A 21 19.65 -5.71 3.63
C GLN A 21 18.23 -5.16 3.55
N VAL A 22 18.02 -3.91 3.99
CA VAL A 22 16.70 -3.25 3.92
C VAL A 22 16.27 -3.13 2.46
N TYR A 23 17.17 -2.73 1.56
CA TYR A 23 16.87 -2.60 0.15
C TYR A 23 16.47 -3.95 -0.47
N GLU A 24 17.24 -5.01 -0.25
CA GLU A 24 16.91 -6.35 -0.76
C GLU A 24 15.58 -6.88 -0.21
N LEU A 25 15.35 -6.72 1.10
CA LEU A 25 14.11 -7.14 1.73
C LEU A 25 12.91 -6.36 1.18
N ALA A 26 13.03 -5.05 1.00
CA ALA A 26 11.96 -4.22 0.43
C ALA A 26 11.65 -4.59 -1.02
N GLN A 27 12.68 -4.82 -1.85
CA GLN A 27 12.49 -5.20 -3.25
C GLN A 27 11.89 -6.60 -3.40
N SER A 28 12.38 -7.57 -2.63
CA SER A 28 11.84 -8.93 -2.63
C SER A 28 10.40 -8.97 -2.12
N PHE A 29 10.06 -8.19 -1.08
CA PHE A 29 8.69 -8.06 -0.59
C PHE A 29 7.76 -7.45 -1.63
N GLY A 30 8.18 -6.34 -2.25
CA GLY A 30 7.40 -5.68 -3.30
C GLY A 30 7.16 -6.59 -4.50
N THR A 31 8.17 -7.36 -4.90
CA THR A 31 8.06 -8.36 -5.96
C THR A 31 7.12 -9.49 -5.58
N MET A 32 7.22 -10.02 -4.36
CA MET A 32 6.33 -11.05 -3.83
C MET A 32 4.86 -10.59 -3.83
N ILE A 33 4.58 -9.36 -3.42
CA ILE A 33 3.22 -8.79 -3.45
C ILE A 33 2.73 -8.61 -4.88
N ARG A 34 3.52 -7.98 -5.76
CA ARG A 34 3.14 -7.73 -7.16
C ARG A 34 2.85 -9.03 -7.91
N ASN A 35 3.66 -10.05 -7.66
CA ASN A 35 3.58 -11.33 -8.34
C ASN A 35 2.76 -12.39 -7.59
N ARG A 36 2.15 -12.04 -6.44
CA ARG A 36 1.25 -12.92 -5.68
C ARG A 36 1.89 -14.25 -5.25
N GLN A 37 3.15 -14.19 -4.85
CA GLN A 37 3.95 -15.36 -4.50
C GLN A 37 3.75 -15.74 -3.03
N ALA A 38 2.59 -16.28 -2.69
CA ALA A 38 2.25 -16.63 -1.30
C ALA A 38 3.22 -17.66 -0.69
N ASP A 39 3.79 -18.54 -1.50
CA ASP A 39 4.68 -19.61 -1.04
C ASP A 39 6.06 -19.11 -0.60
N THR A 40 6.46 -17.90 -1.03
CA THR A 40 7.76 -17.31 -0.64
C THR A 40 7.67 -16.48 0.65
N LEU A 41 6.48 -16.33 1.23
CA LEU A 41 6.23 -15.51 2.42
C LEU A 41 7.02 -16.00 3.63
N ASP A 42 7.04 -17.31 3.89
CA ASP A 42 7.73 -17.87 5.07
C ASP A 42 9.24 -17.67 4.99
N ASP A 43 9.81 -17.84 3.79
CA ASP A 43 11.23 -17.58 3.53
C ASP A 43 11.57 -16.11 3.71
N TRP A 44 10.70 -15.22 3.22
CA TRP A 44 10.87 -13.79 3.36
C TRP A 44 10.81 -13.36 4.83
N LEU A 45 9.85 -13.87 5.60
CA LEU A 45 9.72 -13.59 7.03
C LEU A 45 10.98 -14.01 7.79
N ARG A 46 11.51 -15.21 7.52
CA ARG A 46 12.76 -15.70 8.14
C ARG A 46 13.96 -14.81 7.82
N LYS A 47 14.10 -14.36 6.57
CA LYS A 47 15.17 -13.44 6.16
C LYS A 47 15.04 -12.08 6.86
N ALA A 48 13.83 -11.55 6.95
CA ALA A 48 13.58 -10.27 7.60
C ALA A 48 13.87 -10.31 9.12
N GLU A 49 13.63 -11.43 9.80
CA GLU A 49 13.98 -11.64 11.22
C GLU A 49 15.50 -11.65 11.47
N GLN A 50 16.30 -11.88 10.44
CA GLN A 50 17.77 -11.87 10.50
C GLN A 50 18.37 -10.52 10.10
N CYS A 51 17.54 -9.52 9.77
CA CYS A 51 18.01 -8.19 9.41
C CYS A 51 18.71 -7.51 10.59
N THR A 52 19.80 -6.80 10.33
CA THR A 52 20.55 -6.05 11.34
C THR A 52 19.85 -4.75 11.75
N VAL A 53 18.86 -4.29 10.99
CA VAL A 53 18.08 -3.08 11.25
C VAL A 53 16.87 -3.45 12.10
N ASP A 54 16.76 -2.86 13.30
CA ASP A 54 15.77 -3.23 14.31
C ASP A 54 14.32 -3.06 13.83
N GLU A 55 14.04 -2.01 13.09
CA GLU A 55 12.73 -1.73 12.53
C GLU A 55 12.30 -2.85 11.57
N LEU A 56 13.20 -3.28 10.68
CA LEU A 56 12.94 -4.36 9.73
C LEU A 56 12.90 -5.72 10.41
N ARG A 57 13.73 -5.94 11.43
CA ARG A 57 13.74 -7.17 12.22
C ARG A 57 12.43 -7.40 12.98
N ARG A 58 11.79 -6.33 13.45
CA ARG A 58 10.50 -6.39 14.18
C ARG A 58 9.30 -6.48 13.25
N PHE A 59 9.42 -6.03 12.00
CA PHE A 59 8.32 -5.99 11.04
C PHE A 59 7.62 -7.36 10.80
N PRO A 60 8.35 -8.49 10.67
CA PRO A 60 7.75 -9.83 10.57
C PRO A 60 6.83 -10.21 11.72
N THR A 61 7.04 -9.68 12.92
CA THR A 61 6.21 -10.01 14.10
C THR A 61 4.75 -9.63 13.87
N ASN A 62 4.52 -8.44 13.29
CA ASN A 62 3.17 -7.98 12.98
C ASN A 62 2.56 -8.78 11.82
N LEU A 63 3.35 -9.08 10.78
CA LEU A 63 2.89 -9.91 9.68
C LEU A 63 2.52 -11.34 10.12
N LYS A 64 3.27 -11.93 11.05
CA LYS A 64 2.98 -13.24 11.62
C LYS A 64 1.70 -13.23 12.46
N ARG A 65 1.42 -12.15 13.19
CA ARG A 65 0.16 -11.99 13.92
C ARG A 65 -1.06 -12.03 13.00
N ASP A 66 -0.95 -11.40 11.83
CA ASP A 66 -2.00 -11.35 10.81
C ASP A 66 -1.73 -12.30 9.63
N TYR A 67 -1.01 -13.41 9.87
CA TYR A 67 -0.46 -14.27 8.82
C TYR A 67 -1.52 -14.75 7.82
N ALA A 68 -2.68 -15.19 8.32
CA ALA A 68 -3.78 -15.65 7.47
C ALA A 68 -4.27 -14.55 6.51
N ALA A 69 -4.37 -13.31 6.99
CA ALA A 69 -4.78 -12.17 6.17
C ALA A 69 -3.70 -11.78 5.16
N VAL A 70 -2.42 -11.76 5.58
CA VAL A 70 -1.29 -11.48 4.68
C VAL A 70 -1.19 -12.52 3.58
N ARG A 71 -1.29 -13.81 3.93
CA ARG A 71 -1.24 -14.91 2.96
C ARG A 71 -2.43 -14.85 2.00
N ALA A 72 -3.63 -14.59 2.50
CA ALA A 72 -4.81 -14.38 1.66
C ALA A 72 -4.65 -13.19 0.70
N ALA A 73 -4.04 -12.09 1.15
CA ALA A 73 -3.75 -10.93 0.30
C ALA A 73 -2.76 -11.24 -0.84
N LEU A 74 -1.82 -12.17 -0.59
CA LEU A 74 -0.94 -12.68 -1.64
C LEU A 74 -1.66 -13.64 -2.59
N GLN A 75 -2.60 -14.47 -2.11
CA GLN A 75 -3.29 -15.48 -2.93
C GLN A 75 -4.42 -14.89 -3.79
N HIS A 76 -5.14 -13.89 -3.28
CA HIS A 76 -6.36 -13.40 -3.90
C HIS A 76 -6.19 -12.01 -4.50
N HIS A 77 -6.87 -11.75 -5.61
CA HIS A 77 -6.85 -10.43 -6.24
C HIS A 77 -7.68 -9.37 -5.50
N TRP A 78 -8.46 -9.77 -4.50
CA TRP A 78 -9.29 -8.88 -3.71
C TRP A 78 -8.45 -8.08 -2.71
N SER A 79 -8.75 -6.79 -2.59
CA SER A 79 -8.12 -5.91 -1.59
C SER A 79 -9.16 -4.98 -0.98
N ASN A 80 -8.91 -4.51 0.24
CA ASN A 80 -9.73 -3.48 0.87
C ASN A 80 -9.44 -2.06 0.33
N GLY A 81 -8.54 -1.91 -0.65
CA GLY A 81 -8.14 -0.61 -1.19
C GLY A 81 -9.30 0.29 -1.64
N PRO A 82 -10.27 -0.19 -2.44
CA PRO A 82 -11.43 0.61 -2.82
C PRO A 82 -12.28 1.08 -1.62
N VAL A 83 -12.48 0.19 -0.65
CA VAL A 83 -13.25 0.49 0.58
C VAL A 83 -12.51 1.53 1.42
N GLU A 84 -11.22 1.32 1.66
CA GLU A 84 -10.36 2.27 2.37
C GLU A 84 -10.29 3.63 1.67
N GLY A 85 -10.26 3.64 0.34
CA GLY A 85 -10.34 4.86 -0.46
C GLY A 85 -11.63 5.64 -0.21
N GLN A 86 -12.78 4.98 -0.18
CA GLN A 86 -14.05 5.62 0.16
C GLN A 86 -14.08 6.12 1.61
N VAL A 87 -13.55 5.34 2.55
CA VAL A 87 -13.43 5.76 3.96
C VAL A 87 -12.51 6.98 4.09
N ASN A 88 -11.38 7.01 3.38
CA ASN A 88 -10.46 8.14 3.38
C ASN A 88 -11.10 9.39 2.77
N ARG A 89 -11.83 9.25 1.65
CA ARG A 89 -12.62 10.33 1.05
C ARG A 89 -13.65 10.88 2.03
N LEU A 90 -14.38 10.01 2.74
CA LEU A 90 -15.35 10.43 3.75
C LEU A 90 -14.67 11.20 4.90
N LYS A 91 -13.54 10.68 5.41
CA LYS A 91 -12.74 11.36 6.44
C LYS A 91 -12.24 12.73 5.97
N LEU A 92 -11.82 12.86 4.70
CA LEU A 92 -11.39 14.12 4.12
C LEU A 92 -12.52 15.15 4.07
N ILE A 93 -13.72 14.75 3.60
CA ILE A 93 -14.90 15.63 3.60
C ILE A 93 -15.20 16.12 5.02
N LYS A 94 -15.22 15.21 6.01
CA LYS A 94 -15.45 15.58 7.42
C LYS A 94 -14.39 16.55 7.95
N ARG A 95 -13.10 16.35 7.63
CA ARG A 95 -12.00 17.25 8.03
C ARG A 95 -12.10 18.61 7.37
N SER A 96 -12.47 18.69 6.08
CA SER A 96 -12.71 19.97 5.38
C SER A 96 -13.83 20.80 6.00
N MET A 97 -14.66 20.18 6.85
CA MET A 97 -15.77 20.81 7.55
C MET A 97 -15.47 21.01 9.03
N TYR A 98 -14.19 20.99 9.41
CA TYR A 98 -13.72 21.16 10.78
C TYR A 98 -14.36 20.16 11.77
N GLY A 99 -14.73 18.98 11.29
CA GLY A 99 -15.41 17.96 12.09
C GLY A 99 -16.87 18.27 12.47
N ARG A 100 -17.41 19.42 12.04
CA ARG A 100 -18.76 19.89 12.41
C ARG A 100 -19.89 19.30 11.57
N ALA A 101 -19.56 18.49 10.56
CA ALA A 101 -20.56 17.84 9.73
C ALA A 101 -21.12 16.59 10.41
N GLY A 102 -22.39 16.66 10.81
CA GLY A 102 -23.20 15.49 11.18
C GLY A 102 -23.50 14.60 9.97
N PHE A 103 -24.16 13.46 10.22
CA PHE A 103 -24.41 12.45 9.19
C PHE A 103 -25.16 13.00 7.96
N ASP A 104 -26.21 13.79 8.16
CA ASP A 104 -27.01 14.32 7.06
C ASP A 104 -26.21 15.22 6.12
N LEU A 105 -25.33 16.04 6.67
CA LEU A 105 -24.49 16.96 5.91
C LEU A 105 -23.37 16.21 5.17
N LEU A 106 -22.79 15.19 5.80
CA LEU A 106 -21.84 14.28 5.15
C LEU A 106 -22.51 13.52 4.00
N ARG A 107 -23.70 12.97 4.22
CA ARG A 107 -24.49 12.25 3.21
C ARG A 107 -24.75 13.14 1.98
N LYS A 108 -25.24 14.36 2.19
CA LYS A 108 -25.46 15.33 1.11
C LYS A 108 -24.17 15.58 0.31
N ARG A 109 -23.04 15.89 0.95
CA ARG A 109 -21.78 16.15 0.23
C ARG A 109 -21.21 14.92 -0.49
N VAL A 110 -21.43 13.72 0.04
CA VAL A 110 -20.96 12.49 -0.59
C VAL A 110 -21.78 12.16 -1.83
N ILE A 111 -23.10 12.29 -1.77
CA ILE A 111 -24.05 11.95 -2.85
C ILE A 111 -24.05 13.03 -3.94
N THR A 112 -24.09 14.31 -3.60
CA THR A 112 -24.15 15.40 -4.60
C THR A 112 -22.91 15.45 -5.49
N ARG A 113 -21.74 15.03 -4.97
CA ARG A 113 -20.49 14.98 -5.75
C ARG A 113 -20.41 13.77 -6.70
N SER A 114 -21.19 12.71 -6.46
CA SER A 114 -21.28 11.57 -7.40
C SER A 114 -22.17 11.86 -8.61
N THR A 115 -23.01 12.90 -8.56
CA THR A 115 -23.98 13.23 -9.62
C THR A 115 -23.43 14.17 -10.70
N SER A 116 -22.23 14.73 -10.51
CA SER A 116 -21.61 15.70 -11.45
C SER A 116 -20.64 15.09 -12.47
N ILE A 117 -20.64 13.77 -12.65
CA ILE A 117 -19.94 13.10 -13.75
C ILE A 117 -21.00 12.36 -14.56
N GLN A 118 -21.61 13.06 -15.52
CA GLN A 118 -22.31 12.39 -16.61
C GLN A 118 -21.22 11.89 -17.57
N PRO A 119 -21.11 10.59 -17.88
CA PRO A 119 -20.33 10.19 -19.04
C PRO A 119 -21.00 10.79 -20.27
N GLU A 120 -20.25 11.54 -21.09
CA GLU A 120 -20.79 11.98 -22.38
C GLU A 120 -21.19 10.75 -23.21
N PRO A 121 -22.35 10.79 -23.89
CA PRO A 121 -22.73 9.73 -24.80
C PRO A 121 -21.70 9.66 -25.92
N ILE A 122 -21.18 8.46 -26.21
CA ILE A 122 -20.41 8.21 -27.43
C ILE A 122 -21.41 8.34 -28.59
N THR A 123 -21.52 9.53 -29.16
CA THR A 123 -22.16 9.75 -30.45
C THR A 123 -21.23 9.29 -31.57
N GLU A 124 -21.73 8.32 -32.34
CA GLU A 124 -21.42 8.01 -33.74
C GLU A 124 -19.98 7.64 -34.13
N PHE A 125 -19.77 6.35 -34.39
CA PHE A 125 -19.03 5.93 -35.58
C PHE A 125 -20.06 5.60 -36.67
N ALA A 126 -20.18 6.48 -37.66
CA ALA A 126 -20.59 6.13 -39.01
C ALA A 126 -19.36 5.71 -39.81
#